data_AF-W6LB66-F1
#
_entry.id   AF-W6LB66-F1
#
_cell.length_a   1.000
_cell.length_b   1.000
_cell.length_c   1.000
_cell.angle_alpha   90.00
_cell.angle_beta   90.00
_cell.angle_gamma   90.00
#
_symmetry.space_group_name_H-M   'P 1'
#
loop_
_entity.id
_entity.type
_entity.pdbx_description
1 polymer ?
#
loop_
_entity_poly.entity_id
_entity_poly.type
_entity_poly.pdbx_seq_one_letter_code
_entity_poly.pdbx_strand_id
1 'polypeptide(L)'
;MSFKDKTLEVEKSDEGDVDERSTLMHLADHIYRKIEPHIGNNELEVEVRLCSHQVPIMELQQPYTILSKQFGPQPGKIKVGVTKEGFEAIKNYLIATKTDTDHPPLMTTTEDVKVNNERYSYDLINSDTGPIRKLTSVIIKQRILFVDVAINREDINYDFRFSINTESPVSIPATSPTKKMYSYTRFKKRISIKDGLFLYDLTEIRTSSEDLSYEIEIEGCFERENPKEDLTREWLVELMQRILSLAAIASK
;
A
#
# COMPACT_ATOMS: atom_id res chain seq x y z
N MET A 1 -59.13 13.31 -23.00
CA MET A 1 -58.68 12.25 -22.05
C MET A 1 -57.83 11.28 -22.86
N SER A 2 -56.53 11.50 -23.07
CA SER A 2 -55.40 11.48 -22.13
C SER A 2 -55.14 10.09 -21.51
N PHE A 3 -54.14 9.42 -22.11
CA PHE A 3 -53.20 8.41 -21.62
C PHE A 3 -53.69 7.16 -20.88
N LYS A 4 -53.22 6.00 -21.36
CA LYS A 4 -52.16 5.24 -20.67
C LYS A 4 -51.54 4.20 -21.63
N ASP A 5 -50.40 4.57 -22.20
CA ASP A 5 -49.38 3.62 -22.64
C ASP A 5 -48.82 2.93 -21.40
N LYS A 6 -48.81 1.59 -21.42
CA LYS A 6 -48.06 0.77 -20.47
C LYS A 6 -46.63 0.69 -20.98
N THR A 7 -45.78 1.59 -20.50
CA THR A 7 -44.34 1.45 -20.61
C THR A 7 -43.93 0.21 -19.83
N LEU A 8 -43.41 -0.79 -20.54
CA LEU A 8 -42.66 -1.90 -19.98
C LEU A 8 -41.45 -1.33 -19.25
N GLU A 9 -41.43 -1.48 -17.92
CA GLU A 9 -40.23 -1.26 -17.13
C GLU A 9 -39.22 -2.33 -17.53
N VAL A 10 -38.17 -1.89 -18.23
CA VAL A 10 -36.95 -2.67 -18.43
C VAL A 10 -36.24 -2.68 -17.09
N GLU A 11 -36.20 -3.86 -16.47
CA GLU A 11 -35.30 -4.16 -15.37
C GLU A 11 -33.88 -3.74 -15.78
N LYS A 12 -33.31 -2.78 -15.07
CA LYS A 12 -31.89 -2.44 -15.19
C LYS A 12 -31.09 -3.64 -14.71
N SER A 13 -30.54 -4.40 -15.64
CA SER A 13 -29.54 -5.41 -15.36
C SER A 13 -28.21 -4.75 -14.97
N ASP A 14 -27.57 -5.38 -13.99
CA ASP A 14 -26.34 -5.06 -13.29
C ASP A 14 -25.09 -5.21 -14.20
N GLU A 15 -25.05 -4.48 -15.32
CA GLU A 15 -23.95 -4.60 -16.32
C GLU A 15 -22.62 -3.95 -15.88
N GLY A 16 -22.59 -3.22 -14.75
CA GLY A 16 -21.40 -2.52 -14.28
C GLY A 16 -20.36 -3.39 -13.54
N ASP A 17 -20.82 -4.44 -12.84
CA ASP A 17 -19.95 -5.21 -11.93
C ASP A 17 -19.11 -6.29 -12.66
N VAL A 18 -19.59 -6.78 -13.80
CA VAL A 18 -18.91 -7.84 -14.56
C VAL A 18 -17.66 -7.30 -15.27
N ASP A 19 -17.65 -6.02 -15.67
CA ASP A 19 -16.54 -5.40 -16.39
C ASP A 19 -15.37 -4.98 -15.46
N GLU A 20 -15.68 -4.37 -14.30
CA GLU A 20 -14.64 -3.96 -13.34
C GLU A 20 -13.92 -5.17 -12.75
N ARG A 21 -14.68 -6.21 -12.32
CA ARG A 21 -14.07 -7.43 -11.77
C ARG A 21 -13.21 -8.16 -12.79
N SER A 22 -13.65 -8.25 -14.04
CA SER A 22 -12.88 -8.85 -15.14
C SER A 22 -11.57 -8.08 -15.38
N THR A 23 -11.64 -6.74 -15.38
CA THR A 23 -10.46 -5.89 -15.57
C THR A 23 -9.47 -6.02 -14.41
N LEU A 24 -9.97 -6.03 -13.17
CA LEU A 24 -9.13 -6.30 -11.99
C LEU A 24 -8.52 -7.69 -12.04
N MET A 25 -9.25 -8.72 -12.50
CA MET A 25 -8.70 -10.06 -12.64
C MET A 25 -7.55 -10.11 -13.66
N HIS A 26 -7.64 -9.38 -14.78
CA HIS A 26 -6.53 -9.26 -15.74
C HIS A 26 -5.29 -8.60 -15.13
N LEU A 27 -5.48 -7.56 -14.31
CA LEU A 27 -4.39 -6.91 -13.59
C LEU A 27 -3.78 -7.84 -12.54
N ALA A 28 -4.63 -8.56 -11.78
CA ALA A 28 -4.21 -9.54 -10.80
C ALA A 28 -3.39 -10.66 -11.44
N ASP A 29 -3.83 -11.22 -12.57
CA ASP A 29 -3.09 -12.26 -13.29
C ASP A 29 -1.74 -11.73 -13.80
N HIS A 30 -1.68 -10.48 -14.29
CA HIS A 30 -0.42 -9.87 -14.69
C HIS A 30 0.59 -9.76 -13.54
N ILE A 31 0.11 -9.36 -12.35
CA ILE A 31 0.94 -9.24 -11.15
C ILE A 31 1.33 -10.64 -10.65
N TYR A 32 0.36 -11.54 -10.55
CA TYR A 32 0.53 -12.90 -10.05
C TYR A 32 1.64 -13.65 -10.79
N ARG A 33 1.64 -13.63 -12.14
CA ARG A 33 2.69 -14.29 -12.96
C ARG A 33 4.10 -13.82 -12.63
N LYS A 34 4.26 -12.60 -12.12
CA LYS A 34 5.57 -12.08 -11.71
C LYS A 34 5.94 -12.49 -10.29
N ILE A 35 4.96 -12.71 -9.42
CA ILE A 35 5.18 -13.11 -8.03
C ILE A 35 5.31 -14.63 -7.91
N GLU A 36 4.63 -15.40 -8.77
CA GLU A 36 4.57 -16.87 -8.79
C GLU A 36 5.93 -17.57 -8.54
N PRO A 37 7.06 -17.16 -9.16
CA PRO A 37 8.36 -17.78 -8.90
C PRO A 37 8.87 -17.62 -7.46
N HIS A 38 8.27 -16.73 -6.66
CA HIS A 38 8.71 -16.31 -5.34
C HIS A 38 7.76 -16.71 -4.20
N ILE A 39 6.56 -17.25 -4.50
CA ILE A 39 5.48 -17.49 -3.50
C ILE A 39 5.88 -18.50 -2.38
N GLY A 40 6.99 -19.22 -2.50
CA GLY A 40 7.52 -20.07 -1.43
C GLY A 40 8.57 -19.41 -0.52
N ASN A 41 8.92 -18.14 -0.74
CA ASN A 41 9.94 -17.46 0.06
C ASN A 41 9.30 -16.80 1.29
N ASN A 42 9.71 -17.22 2.48
CA ASN A 42 9.23 -16.67 3.76
C ASN A 42 9.66 -15.21 4.01
N GLU A 43 10.59 -14.70 3.21
CA GLU A 43 11.04 -13.30 3.25
C GLU A 43 10.26 -12.43 2.25
N LEU A 44 9.36 -13.03 1.45
CA LEU A 44 8.58 -12.30 0.47
C LEU A 44 7.61 -11.33 1.16
N GLU A 45 7.63 -10.09 0.70
CA GLU A 45 6.70 -9.04 1.08
C GLU A 45 5.97 -8.56 -0.18
N VAL A 46 4.63 -8.52 -0.11
CA VAL A 46 3.76 -7.97 -1.17
C VAL A 46 2.96 -6.83 -0.56
N GLU A 47 3.15 -5.63 -1.10
CA GLU A 47 2.48 -4.41 -0.64
C GLU A 47 1.89 -3.64 -1.82
N VAL A 48 0.78 -2.93 -1.58
CA VAL A 48 0.26 -1.92 -2.48
C VAL A 48 0.17 -0.58 -1.75
N ARG A 49 0.59 0.49 -2.43
CA ARG A 49 0.63 1.84 -1.84
C ARG A 49 -0.17 2.83 -2.67
N LEU A 50 -0.91 3.72 -1.99
CA LEU A 50 -1.50 4.88 -2.63
C LEU A 50 -0.41 5.88 -3.04
N CYS A 51 -0.59 6.43 -4.22
CA CYS A 51 0.35 7.36 -4.83
C CYS A 51 -0.38 8.55 -5.44
N SER A 52 0.25 9.72 -5.41
CA SER A 52 -0.29 10.90 -6.08
C SER A 52 -0.37 10.64 -7.59
N HIS A 53 -1.52 10.95 -8.20
CA HIS A 53 -1.70 10.87 -9.63
C HIS A 53 -0.72 11.79 -10.37
N GLN A 54 -0.01 11.25 -11.36
CA GLN A 54 0.98 12.03 -12.14
C GLN A 54 0.80 11.94 -13.65
N VAL A 55 -0.04 11.03 -14.14
CA VAL A 55 -0.31 10.86 -15.56
C VAL A 55 -1.69 11.42 -15.85
N PRO A 56 -1.86 12.48 -16.66
CA PRO A 56 -3.18 13.05 -16.92
C PRO A 56 -4.19 11.99 -17.38
N ILE A 57 -5.38 11.97 -16.77
CA ILE A 57 -6.49 11.05 -17.09
C ILE A 57 -6.77 10.96 -18.60
N MET A 58 -6.67 12.09 -19.32
CA MET A 58 -6.90 12.17 -20.77
C MET A 58 -5.91 11.33 -21.60
N GLU A 59 -4.76 10.95 -21.04
CA GLU A 59 -3.76 10.10 -21.68
C GLU A 59 -4.04 8.61 -21.46
N LEU A 60 -4.96 8.24 -20.56
CA LEU A 60 -5.25 6.86 -20.20
C LEU A 60 -6.42 6.33 -21.05
N GLN A 61 -6.22 5.14 -21.65
CA GLN A 61 -7.23 4.52 -22.52
C GLN A 61 -8.11 3.49 -21.80
N GLN A 62 -7.70 3.06 -20.61
CA GLN A 62 -8.33 2.00 -19.84
C GLN A 62 -8.57 2.47 -18.39
N PRO A 63 -9.60 1.96 -17.69
CA PRO A 63 -9.87 2.29 -16.28
C PRO A 63 -8.66 2.09 -15.37
N TYR A 64 -7.86 1.06 -15.65
CA TYR A 64 -6.60 0.79 -14.98
C TYR A 64 -5.51 0.55 -16.01
N THR A 65 -4.42 1.30 -15.89
CA THR A 65 -3.33 1.27 -16.87
C THR A 65 -2.02 0.95 -16.17
N ILE A 66 -1.40 -0.18 -16.54
CA ILE A 66 -0.02 -0.46 -16.13
C ILE A 66 0.89 0.49 -16.92
N LEU A 67 1.46 1.49 -16.24
CA LEU A 67 2.17 2.57 -16.91
C LEU A 67 3.34 2.06 -17.75
N SER A 68 4.04 1.03 -17.28
CA SER A 68 5.18 0.47 -18.01
C SER A 68 4.81 -0.17 -19.35
N LYS A 69 3.55 -0.61 -19.50
CA LYS A 69 3.05 -1.18 -20.76
C LYS A 69 2.71 -0.10 -21.78
N GLN A 70 2.17 1.04 -21.32
CA GLN A 70 1.69 2.09 -22.21
C GLN A 70 2.81 3.09 -22.58
N PHE A 71 3.66 3.47 -21.63
CA PHE A 71 4.63 4.55 -21.79
C PHE A 71 6.09 4.06 -21.78
N GLY A 72 6.31 2.74 -21.73
CA GLY A 72 7.64 2.13 -21.67
C GLY A 72 8.23 2.07 -20.25
N PRO A 73 9.51 1.69 -20.08
CA PRO A 73 10.07 1.29 -18.78
C PRO A 73 10.28 2.40 -17.75
N GLN A 74 10.18 3.68 -18.14
CA GLN A 74 10.32 4.83 -17.23
C GLN A 74 9.26 5.89 -17.51
N PRO A 75 7.96 5.58 -17.33
CA PRO A 75 6.95 6.63 -17.24
C PRO A 75 7.29 7.51 -16.03
N GLY A 76 6.93 8.79 -16.06
CA GLY A 76 7.19 9.73 -14.96
C GLY A 76 6.98 9.13 -13.56
N LYS A 77 7.82 9.54 -12.59
CA LYS A 77 7.94 8.89 -11.28
C LYS A 77 6.67 9.05 -10.43
N ILE A 78 5.72 8.11 -10.49
CA ILE A 78 4.63 8.01 -9.49
C ILE A 78 5.23 8.15 -8.09
N LYS A 79 4.75 9.16 -7.35
CA LYS A 79 5.21 9.51 -6.00
C LYS A 79 4.25 8.88 -4.99
N VAL A 80 4.81 8.09 -4.08
CA VAL A 80 4.07 7.47 -2.98
C VAL A 80 3.57 8.55 -2.03
N GLY A 81 2.34 8.39 -1.58
CA GLY A 81 1.73 9.20 -0.55
C GLY A 81 0.45 9.92 -0.98
N VAL A 82 -0.26 10.40 0.03
CA VAL A 82 -1.55 11.09 -0.08
C VAL A 82 -1.48 12.49 0.53
N THR A 83 -2.53 13.29 0.33
CA THR A 83 -2.70 14.54 1.09
C THR A 83 -2.93 14.25 2.56
N LYS A 84 -2.69 15.25 3.43
CA LYS A 84 -2.96 15.12 4.87
C LYS A 84 -4.44 14.85 5.13
N GLU A 85 -5.32 15.54 4.39
CA GLU A 85 -6.77 15.43 4.51
C GLU A 85 -7.22 14.01 4.12
N GLY A 86 -6.71 13.47 3.01
CA GLY A 86 -6.99 12.10 2.59
C GLY A 86 -6.47 11.05 3.57
N PHE A 87 -5.28 11.28 4.15
CA PHE A 87 -4.73 10.43 5.21
C PHE A 87 -5.64 10.36 6.43
N GLU A 88 -6.09 11.51 6.95
CA GLU A 88 -6.98 11.55 8.11
C GLU A 88 -8.38 10.98 7.81
N ALA A 89 -8.90 11.18 6.60
CA ALA A 89 -10.16 10.58 6.17
C ALA A 89 -10.09 9.04 6.17
N ILE A 90 -9.03 8.46 5.57
CA ILE A 90 -8.80 7.01 5.57
C ILE A 90 -8.60 6.48 7.00
N LYS A 91 -7.79 7.16 7.81
CA LYS A 91 -7.53 6.79 9.20
C LYS A 91 -8.82 6.69 10.01
N ASN A 92 -9.67 7.70 9.93
CA ASN A 92 -10.95 7.71 10.65
C ASN A 92 -11.88 6.60 10.16
N TYR A 93 -11.94 6.36 8.85
CA TYR A 93 -12.73 5.27 8.28
C TYR A 93 -12.26 3.89 8.77
N LEU A 94 -10.96 3.62 8.71
CA LEU A 94 -10.42 2.31 9.10
C LEU A 94 -10.58 2.05 10.59
N ILE A 95 -10.32 3.05 11.45
CA ILE A 95 -10.57 2.90 12.89
C ILE A 95 -12.06 2.61 13.14
N ALA A 96 -12.98 3.32 12.48
CA ALA A 96 -14.41 3.13 12.70
C ALA A 96 -14.95 1.78 12.18
N THR A 97 -14.31 1.17 11.18
CA THR A 97 -14.88 0.02 10.46
C THR A 97 -14.08 -1.28 10.61
N LYS A 98 -12.81 -1.20 11.02
CA LYS A 98 -11.87 -2.34 11.06
C LYS A 98 -11.20 -2.54 12.41
N THR A 99 -11.57 -1.78 13.42
CA THR A 99 -11.06 -1.95 14.79
C THR A 99 -12.21 -2.15 15.76
N ASP A 100 -11.95 -2.92 16.79
CA ASP A 100 -12.86 -3.12 17.91
C ASP A 100 -12.06 -3.17 19.22
N THR A 101 -12.73 -3.53 20.32
CA THR A 101 -12.08 -3.59 21.64
C THR A 101 -11.07 -4.74 21.75
N ASP A 102 -11.30 -5.82 21.02
CA ASP A 102 -10.44 -7.02 21.04
C ASP A 102 -9.26 -6.88 20.05
N HIS A 103 -9.41 -6.05 19.01
CA HIS A 103 -8.43 -5.80 17.97
C HIS A 103 -8.20 -4.29 17.79
N PRO A 104 -7.59 -3.60 18.79
CA PRO A 104 -7.30 -2.18 18.68
C PRO A 104 -6.19 -1.91 17.64
N PRO A 105 -6.15 -0.69 17.07
CA PRO A 105 -5.07 -0.31 16.18
C PRO A 105 -3.72 -0.31 16.92
N LEU A 106 -2.68 -0.87 16.28
CA LEU A 106 -1.31 -0.84 16.82
C LEU A 106 -0.63 0.47 16.43
N MET A 107 -0.21 1.25 17.42
CA MET A 107 0.53 2.50 17.19
C MET A 107 2.02 2.30 17.48
N THR A 108 2.87 2.70 16.54
CA THR A 108 4.33 2.62 16.69
C THR A 108 5.00 3.91 16.24
N THR A 109 6.11 4.26 16.90
CA THR A 109 7.00 5.34 16.47
C THR A 109 8.40 4.78 16.32
N THR A 110 8.92 4.80 15.10
CA THR A 110 10.22 4.22 14.78
C THR A 110 11.11 5.22 14.03
N GLU A 111 12.41 4.97 14.09
CA GLU A 111 13.40 5.60 13.23
C GLU A 111 14.02 4.51 12.36
N ASP A 112 13.95 4.65 11.05
CA ASP A 112 14.66 3.81 10.10
C ASP A 112 15.92 4.53 9.63
N VAL A 113 17.06 3.88 9.75
CA VAL A 113 18.37 4.37 9.28
C VAL A 113 18.90 3.41 8.22
N LYS A 114 19.14 3.92 7.01
CA LYS A 114 19.76 3.13 5.96
C LYS A 114 21.28 3.32 5.97
N VAL A 115 22.01 2.23 6.16
CA VAL A 115 23.49 2.19 6.06
C VAL A 115 23.85 1.13 5.02
N ASN A 116 24.51 1.55 3.93
CA ASN A 116 24.73 0.69 2.77
C ASN A 116 23.41 0.07 2.26
N ASN A 117 23.31 -1.26 2.29
CA ASN A 117 22.12 -2.02 1.88
C ASN A 117 21.25 -2.49 3.07
N GLU A 118 21.65 -2.16 4.30
CA GLU A 118 20.94 -2.56 5.52
C GLU A 118 20.02 -1.43 6.00
N ARG A 119 18.82 -1.80 6.43
CA ARG A 119 17.87 -0.95 7.14
C ARG A 119 17.91 -1.32 8.61
N TYR A 120 18.30 -0.38 9.45
CA TYR A 120 18.27 -0.48 10.90
C TYR A 120 17.00 0.23 11.40
N SER A 121 16.14 -0.48 12.12
CA SER A 121 14.92 0.09 12.69
C SER A 121 15.04 0.20 14.20
N TYR A 122 14.69 1.38 14.73
CA TYR A 122 14.75 1.68 16.16
C TYR A 122 13.37 2.07 16.66
N ASP A 123 12.95 1.52 17.80
CA ASP A 123 11.83 2.05 18.55
C ASP A 123 12.25 3.36 19.21
N LEU A 124 11.37 4.35 19.16
CA LEU A 124 11.51 5.63 19.85
C LEU A 124 10.63 5.64 21.10
N ILE A 125 11.26 5.44 22.25
CA ILE A 125 10.58 5.38 23.55
C ILE A 125 10.72 6.75 24.21
N ASN A 126 9.60 7.43 24.44
CA ASN A 126 9.61 8.68 25.21
C ASN A 126 9.97 8.36 26.67
N SER A 127 11.00 9.03 27.19
CA SER A 127 11.37 9.00 28.60
C SER A 127 11.39 10.41 29.17
N ASP A 128 11.39 10.53 30.49
CA ASP A 128 11.48 11.82 31.20
C ASP A 128 12.75 12.62 30.83
N THR A 129 13.79 11.92 30.36
CA THR A 129 15.07 12.51 29.94
C THR A 129 15.18 12.77 28.43
N GLY A 130 14.12 12.49 27.66
CA GLY A 130 14.08 12.59 26.20
C GLY A 130 13.87 11.24 25.51
N PRO A 131 13.79 11.21 24.16
CA PRO A 131 13.54 9.99 23.40
C PRO A 131 14.74 9.03 23.47
N ILE A 132 14.49 7.81 23.93
CA ILE A 132 15.46 6.70 23.95
C ILE A 132 15.28 5.88 22.68
N ARG A 133 16.38 5.60 21.99
CA ARG A 133 16.41 4.76 20.78
C ARG A 133 16.74 3.32 21.18
N LYS A 134 15.91 2.37 20.79
CA LYS A 134 16.16 0.93 20.99
C LYS A 134 16.19 0.22 19.63
N LEU A 135 17.33 -0.35 19.25
CA LEU A 135 17.45 -1.13 18.02
C LEU A 135 16.58 -2.39 18.12
N THR A 136 15.64 -2.56 17.18
CA THR A 136 14.67 -3.66 17.19
C THR A 136 14.88 -4.64 16.04
N SER A 137 15.35 -4.16 14.89
CA SER A 137 15.65 -5.04 13.75
C SER A 137 16.72 -4.45 12.83
N VAL A 138 17.40 -5.35 12.13
CA VAL A 138 18.26 -5.04 10.99
C VAL A 138 17.85 -5.97 9.85
N ILE A 139 17.58 -5.42 8.68
CA ILE A 139 17.20 -6.20 7.51
C ILE A 139 17.92 -5.74 6.24
N ILE A 140 17.93 -6.58 5.21
CA ILE A 140 18.22 -6.19 3.83
C ILE A 140 16.91 -6.28 3.04
N LYS A 141 16.41 -5.13 2.58
CA LYS A 141 15.22 -5.07 1.70
C LYS A 141 15.66 -5.02 0.24
N GLN A 142 15.38 -6.09 -0.51
CA GLN A 142 15.67 -6.16 -1.94
C GLN A 142 14.36 -6.11 -2.73
N ARG A 143 14.25 -5.13 -3.63
CA ARG A 143 13.10 -5.07 -4.54
C ARG A 143 13.24 -6.12 -5.62
N ILE A 144 12.24 -6.99 -5.74
CA ILE A 144 12.11 -7.92 -6.87
C ILE A 144 11.51 -7.15 -8.04
N LEU A 145 10.34 -6.53 -7.83
CA LEU A 145 9.66 -5.76 -8.86
C LEU A 145 8.73 -4.70 -8.28
N PHE A 146 8.28 -3.79 -9.14
CA PHE A 146 7.15 -2.93 -8.87
C PHE A 146 6.22 -2.89 -10.10
N VAL A 147 4.93 -2.64 -9.86
CA VAL A 147 3.94 -2.40 -10.92
C VAL A 147 3.21 -1.11 -10.58
N ASP A 148 3.39 -0.13 -11.45
CA ASP A 148 2.71 1.16 -11.38
C ASP A 148 1.42 1.10 -12.17
N VAL A 149 0.31 1.40 -11.52
CA VAL A 149 -1.02 1.36 -12.11
C VAL A 149 -1.66 2.72 -11.95
N ALA A 150 -1.88 3.39 -13.08
CA ALA A 150 -2.65 4.61 -13.11
C ALA A 150 -4.14 4.32 -13.19
N ILE A 151 -4.92 5.13 -12.49
CA ILE A 151 -6.38 5.01 -12.43
C ILE A 151 -6.99 6.09 -13.30
N ASN A 152 -7.89 5.68 -14.20
CA ASN A 152 -8.66 6.55 -15.08
C ASN A 152 -10.11 6.60 -14.60
N ARG A 153 -10.33 7.27 -13.47
CA ARG A 153 -11.65 7.48 -12.86
C ARG A 153 -11.75 8.89 -12.32
N GLU A 154 -12.84 9.59 -12.61
CA GLU A 154 -13.03 10.99 -12.20
C GLU A 154 -13.19 11.15 -10.69
N ASP A 155 -13.63 10.11 -9.98
CA ASP A 155 -13.85 10.10 -8.53
C ASP A 155 -12.61 9.71 -7.71
N ILE A 156 -11.48 9.42 -8.36
CA ILE A 156 -10.26 8.94 -7.71
C ILE A 156 -9.04 9.76 -8.18
N ASN A 157 -8.38 10.43 -7.23
CA ASN A 157 -7.22 11.31 -7.46
C ASN A 157 -5.86 10.64 -7.14
N TYR A 158 -5.85 9.31 -7.01
CA TYR A 158 -4.66 8.55 -6.64
C TYR A 158 -4.45 7.38 -7.58
N ASP A 159 -3.19 7.12 -7.87
CA ASP A 159 -2.71 5.89 -8.50
C ASP A 159 -2.29 4.89 -7.41
N PHE A 160 -1.94 3.67 -7.80
CA PHE A 160 -1.31 2.74 -6.87
C PHE A 160 -0.07 2.07 -7.44
N ARG A 161 0.87 1.75 -6.53
CA ARG A 161 2.08 0.99 -6.82
C ARG A 161 2.06 -0.30 -6.03
N PHE A 162 2.12 -1.42 -6.75
CA PHE A 162 2.52 -2.69 -6.16
C PHE A 162 4.03 -2.72 -6.00
N SER A 163 4.51 -3.11 -4.83
CA SER A 163 5.92 -3.44 -4.61
C SER A 163 6.02 -4.87 -4.11
N ILE A 164 6.93 -5.62 -4.70
CA ILE A 164 7.25 -6.97 -4.26
C ILE A 164 8.72 -7.00 -3.92
N ASN A 165 9.01 -7.32 -2.66
CA ASN A 165 10.32 -7.25 -2.08
C ASN A 165 10.65 -8.55 -1.35
N THR A 166 11.92 -8.78 -1.06
CA THR A 166 12.34 -9.68 0.01
C THR A 166 12.89 -8.86 1.17
N GLU A 167 12.50 -9.18 2.39
CA GLU A 167 13.05 -8.61 3.63
C GLU A 167 13.83 -9.68 4.40
N SER A 168 15.13 -9.78 4.13
CA SER A 168 15.99 -10.78 4.78
C SER A 168 16.50 -10.24 6.13
N PRO A 169 16.27 -10.94 7.26
CA PRO A 169 16.76 -10.50 8.56
C PRO A 169 18.29 -10.63 8.67
N VAL A 170 18.91 -9.65 9.31
CA VAL A 170 20.34 -9.64 9.66
C VAL A 170 20.46 -9.72 11.18
N SER A 171 21.50 -10.41 11.67
CA SER A 171 21.78 -10.47 13.10
C SER A 171 21.96 -9.08 13.68
N ILE A 172 21.24 -8.79 14.76
CA ILE A 172 21.33 -7.49 15.44
C ILE A 172 22.75 -7.33 16.02
N PRO A 173 23.52 -6.32 15.61
CA PRO A 173 24.87 -6.13 16.12
C PRO A 173 24.83 -5.74 17.59
N ALA A 174 25.84 -6.19 18.35
CA ALA A 174 25.99 -5.83 19.76
C ALA A 174 26.14 -4.31 19.99
N THR A 175 26.59 -3.59 18.96
CA THR A 175 26.70 -2.13 18.98
C THR A 175 26.09 -1.57 17.71
N SER A 176 25.06 -0.74 17.86
CA SER A 176 24.46 0.01 16.77
C SER A 176 25.49 0.97 16.14
N PRO A 177 25.43 1.22 14.81
CA PRO A 177 26.19 2.31 14.19
C PRO A 177 25.93 3.63 14.93
N THR A 178 26.99 4.28 15.40
CA THR A 178 26.93 5.51 16.21
C THR A 178 26.80 6.78 15.38
N LYS A 179 27.10 6.74 14.08
CA LYS A 179 27.11 7.93 13.21
C LYS A 179 25.87 8.01 12.32
N LYS A 180 25.02 9.01 12.61
CA LYS A 180 24.01 9.58 11.69
C LYS A 180 24.61 10.26 10.45
N MET A 181 25.94 10.39 10.38
CA MET A 181 26.60 11.12 9.30
C MET A 181 26.49 10.32 8.00
N TYR A 182 25.73 10.84 7.04
CA TYR A 182 25.53 10.39 5.66
C TYR A 182 24.45 9.32 5.39
N SER A 183 23.66 8.92 6.38
CA SER A 183 22.54 7.99 6.17
C SER A 183 21.22 8.72 5.91
N TYR A 184 20.43 8.22 4.97
CA TYR A 184 19.03 8.62 4.83
C TYR A 184 18.23 8.08 6.02
N THR A 185 17.63 8.99 6.80
CA THR A 185 16.83 8.67 7.99
C THR A 185 15.36 8.99 7.74
N ARG A 186 14.47 8.08 8.18
CA ARG A 186 13.02 8.29 8.19
C ARG A 186 12.50 8.10 9.61
N PHE A 187 11.85 9.10 10.16
CA PHE A 187 11.06 8.99 11.38
C PHE A 187 9.63 8.63 10.98
N LYS A 188 9.12 7.52 11.49
CA LYS A 188 7.84 6.95 11.11
C LYS A 188 6.93 6.94 12.33
N LYS A 189 5.77 7.56 12.23
CA LYS A 189 4.66 7.37 13.16
C LYS A 189 3.59 6.60 12.43
N ARG A 190 3.37 5.35 12.85
CA ARG A 190 2.55 4.39 12.13
C ARG A 190 1.37 3.94 12.96
N ILE A 191 0.23 3.78 12.29
CA ILE A 191 -0.94 3.07 12.78
C ILE A 191 -1.11 1.85 11.89
N SER A 192 -1.14 0.67 12.50
CA SER A 192 -1.30 -0.62 11.82
C SER A 192 -2.61 -1.28 12.24
N ILE A 193 -3.42 -1.73 11.29
CA ILE A 193 -4.71 -2.39 11.50
C ILE A 193 -4.74 -3.69 10.69
N LYS A 194 -4.84 -4.84 11.36
CA LYS A 194 -4.94 -6.16 10.72
C LYS A 194 -6.41 -6.52 10.49
N ASP A 195 -6.76 -6.94 9.27
CA ASP A 195 -8.07 -7.45 8.88
C ASP A 195 -7.87 -8.72 8.04
N GLY A 196 -7.96 -9.88 8.68
CA GLY A 196 -7.64 -11.16 8.06
C GLY A 196 -6.20 -11.21 7.53
N LEU A 197 -6.07 -11.44 6.21
CA LEU A 197 -4.78 -11.52 5.49
C LEU A 197 -4.23 -10.16 5.05
N PHE A 198 -4.87 -9.06 5.46
CA PHE A 198 -4.48 -7.70 5.05
C PHE A 198 -4.02 -6.90 6.26
N LEU A 199 -2.90 -6.21 6.12
CA LEU A 199 -2.41 -5.23 7.10
C LEU A 199 -2.45 -3.85 6.49
N TYR A 200 -3.29 -2.98 7.04
CA TYR A 200 -3.35 -1.58 6.68
C TYR A 200 -2.32 -0.80 7.50
N ASP A 201 -1.38 -0.15 6.83
CA ASP A 201 -0.34 0.65 7.45
C ASP A 201 -0.50 2.12 7.02
N LEU A 202 -0.78 2.98 8.00
CA LEU A 202 -0.90 4.43 7.83
C LEU A 202 0.29 5.09 8.50
N THR A 203 1.18 5.67 7.71
CA THR A 203 2.45 6.18 8.22
C THR A 203 2.62 7.67 7.92
N GLU A 204 2.73 8.48 8.98
CA GLU A 204 3.32 9.83 8.89
C GLU A 204 4.85 9.69 8.90
N ILE A 205 5.50 10.25 7.88
CA ILE A 205 6.94 10.10 7.70
C ILE A 205 7.60 11.47 7.66
N ARG A 206 8.60 11.65 8.50
CA ARG A 206 9.49 12.80 8.47
C ARG A 206 10.89 12.34 8.09
N THR A 207 11.46 12.90 7.04
CA THR A 207 12.84 12.59 6.62
C THR A 207 13.86 13.44 7.38
N SER A 208 15.15 13.12 7.24
CA SER A 208 16.24 13.97 7.72
C SER A 208 16.29 15.37 7.08
N SER A 209 15.63 15.58 5.94
CA SER A 209 15.44 16.89 5.32
C SER A 209 14.25 17.66 5.90
N GLU A 210 13.58 17.12 6.93
CA GLU A 210 12.34 17.62 7.52
C GLU A 210 11.13 17.60 6.55
N ASP A 211 11.24 16.88 5.42
CA ASP A 211 10.09 16.68 4.53
C ASP A 211 9.09 15.76 5.21
N LEU A 212 7.82 16.20 5.24
CA LEU A 212 6.70 15.44 5.78
C LEU A 212 5.90 14.80 4.65
N SER A 213 5.66 13.49 4.73
CA SER A 213 4.78 12.76 3.84
C SER A 213 3.82 11.84 4.60
N TYR A 214 2.71 11.51 3.95
CA TYR A 214 1.67 10.64 4.48
C TYR A 214 1.55 9.44 3.55
N GLU A 215 1.90 8.25 4.03
CA GLU A 215 1.88 7.02 3.23
C GLU A 215 0.76 6.12 3.73
N ILE A 216 0.02 5.54 2.78
CA ILE A 216 -1.01 4.52 3.01
C ILE A 216 -0.57 3.28 2.23
N GLU A 217 -0.41 2.16 2.93
CA GLU A 217 -0.08 0.87 2.34
C GLU A 217 -0.99 -0.23 2.86
N ILE A 218 -1.24 -1.25 2.02
CA ILE A 218 -1.85 -2.51 2.43
C ILE A 218 -0.85 -3.61 2.10
N GLU A 219 -0.45 -4.37 3.12
CA GLU A 219 0.50 -5.47 3.03
C GLU A 219 -0.20 -6.82 3.21
N GLY A 220 0.37 -7.86 2.60
CA GLY A 220 -0.06 -9.24 2.84
C GLY A 220 0.45 -9.79 4.16
N CYS A 221 -0.47 -10.27 5.00
CA CYS A 221 -0.18 -10.98 6.23
C CYS A 221 -0.48 -12.47 6.05
N PHE A 222 0.43 -13.17 5.39
CA PHE A 222 0.37 -14.61 5.23
C PHE A 222 0.94 -15.26 6.48
N GLU A 223 0.09 -15.97 7.23
CA GLU A 223 0.57 -16.72 8.39
C GLU A 223 1.54 -17.80 7.92
N ARG A 224 2.58 -18.06 8.72
CA ARG A 224 3.82 -18.75 8.30
C ARG A 224 3.63 -20.19 7.80
N GLU A 225 2.42 -20.72 7.81
CA GLU A 225 2.15 -22.12 7.50
C GLU A 225 2.04 -22.38 5.99
N ASN A 226 1.52 -21.45 5.16
CA ASN A 226 1.59 -21.61 3.71
C ASN A 226 1.28 -20.35 2.85
N PRO A 227 2.25 -19.44 2.59
CA PRO A 227 2.05 -18.32 1.67
C PRO A 227 1.57 -18.72 0.26
N LYS A 228 1.81 -19.98 -0.17
CA LYS A 228 1.32 -20.49 -1.46
C LYS A 228 -0.18 -20.71 -1.53
N GLU A 229 -0.84 -20.96 -0.41
CA GLU A 229 -2.29 -21.15 -0.38
C GLU A 229 -3.03 -19.81 -0.32
N ASP A 230 -2.46 -18.82 0.36
CA ASP A 230 -3.13 -17.56 0.63
C ASP A 230 -2.88 -16.48 -0.43
N LEU A 231 -1.66 -16.41 -0.98
CA LEU A 231 -1.31 -15.45 -2.03
C LEU A 231 -1.82 -15.96 -3.38
N THR A 232 -3.08 -15.65 -3.68
CA THR A 232 -3.82 -16.06 -4.89
C THR A 232 -4.15 -14.87 -5.81
N ARG A 233 -4.67 -15.14 -7.01
CA ARG A 233 -5.19 -14.09 -7.90
C ARG A 233 -6.39 -13.38 -7.27
N GLU A 234 -7.24 -14.14 -6.61
CA GLU A 234 -8.42 -13.69 -5.90
C GLU A 234 -8.03 -12.76 -4.74
N TRP A 235 -7.00 -13.12 -3.98
CA TRP A 235 -6.43 -12.25 -2.95
C TRP A 235 -5.90 -10.93 -3.53
N LEU A 236 -5.23 -10.96 -4.68
CA LEU A 236 -4.78 -9.74 -5.38
C LEU A 236 -5.95 -8.88 -5.87
N VAL A 237 -7.04 -9.50 -6.35
CA VAL A 237 -8.27 -8.76 -6.72
C VAL A 237 -8.86 -8.08 -5.49
N GLU A 238 -8.98 -8.78 -4.38
CA GLU A 238 -9.49 -8.20 -3.13
C GLU A 238 -8.57 -7.08 -2.61
N LEU A 239 -7.25 -7.26 -2.69
CA LEU A 239 -6.27 -6.22 -2.36
C LEU A 239 -6.50 -4.94 -3.19
N MET A 240 -6.76 -5.09 -4.50
CA MET A 240 -7.05 -3.97 -5.40
C MET A 240 -8.38 -3.29 -5.06
N GLN A 241 -9.43 -4.06 -4.76
CA GLN A 241 -10.71 -3.50 -4.34
C GLN A 241 -10.59 -2.71 -3.04
N ARG A 242 -9.82 -3.23 -2.08
CA ARG A 242 -9.54 -2.56 -0.80
C ARG A 242 -8.77 -1.25 -1.02
N ILE A 243 -7.69 -1.26 -1.80
CA ILE A 243 -6.90 -0.04 -2.04
C ILE A 243 -7.68 0.99 -2.87
N LEU A 244 -8.52 0.57 -3.83
CA LEU A 244 -9.41 1.45 -4.59
C LEU A 244 -10.45 2.13 -3.70
N SER A 245 -11.01 1.38 -2.74
CA SER A 245 -11.94 1.95 -1.76
C SER A 245 -11.28 3.04 -0.90
N LEU A 246 -10.02 2.83 -0.48
CA LEU A 246 -9.25 3.85 0.24
C LEU A 246 -8.94 5.06 -0.64
N ALA A 247 -8.58 4.84 -1.91
CA ALA A 247 -8.33 5.91 -2.87
C ALA A 247 -9.55 6.81 -3.05
N ALA A 248 -10.75 6.22 -3.18
CA ALA A 248 -12.01 6.94 -3.27
C ALA A 248 -12.34 7.72 -1.99
N ILE A 249 -12.00 7.20 -0.81
CA ILE A 249 -12.18 7.92 0.47
C ILE A 249 -11.26 9.14 0.54
N ALA A 250 -9.98 8.98 0.17
CA ALA A 250 -9.01 10.09 0.21
C ALA A 250 -9.22 11.16 -0.86
N SER A 251 -10.07 10.89 -1.86
CA SER A 251 -10.38 11.81 -2.97
C SER A 251 -11.60 12.70 -2.71
N LYS A 252 -12.27 12.51 -1.57
CA LYS A 252 -13.39 13.33 -1.08
C LYS A 252 -12.88 14.49 -0.23
#